data_AF-A0A7S4RTS5-F1
#
_entry.id   AF-A0A7S4RTS5-F1
#
_cell.length_a   1.000
_cell.length_b   1.000
_cell.length_c   1.000
_cell.angle_alpha   90.00
_cell.angle_beta   90.00
_cell.angle_gamma   90.00
#
_symmetry.space_group_name_H-M   'P 1'
#
loop_
_entity.id
_entity.type
_entity.pdbx_description
1 polymer ?
#
loop_
_entity_poly.entity_id
_entity_poly.type
_entity_poly.pdbx_seq_one_letter_code
_entity_poly.pdbx_strand_id
1 'polypeptide(L)'
;AVVATEEEEEDDGTNAMCWPAGIHFSKYLYTHAHTHLQSRFFSEKKKKNQKKIKVIELGSGQGIAALGFLTGLKNAVSSSSLSDAGDDGSTTVVEMVMTDVPNAIPLLQHNWNYNKPTIITSSFSSGTYHIQVNIQSLLWGGTTKNDK
;
A
#
# COMPACT_ATOMS: atom_id res chain seq x y z
N ALA A 1 -39.33 25.28 2.93
CA ALA A 1 -38.18 24.41 2.71
C ALA A 1 -37.30 24.53 3.94
N VAL A 2 -37.17 23.45 4.72
CA VAL A 2 -36.22 23.42 5.84
C VAL A 2 -34.87 23.10 5.23
N VAL A 3 -33.96 24.06 5.28
CA VAL A 3 -32.54 23.84 4.93
C VAL A 3 -32.02 22.90 6.00
N ALA A 4 -31.71 21.65 5.62
CA ALA A 4 -30.95 20.77 6.48
C ALA A 4 -29.59 21.45 6.70
N THR A 5 -29.38 21.97 7.90
CA THR A 5 -28.05 22.33 8.35
C THR A 5 -27.27 21.04 8.39
N GLU A 6 -26.17 20.97 7.63
CA GLU A 6 -25.16 19.92 7.75
C GLU A 6 -24.74 19.93 9.22
N GLU A 7 -25.26 18.98 10.01
CA GLU A 7 -24.72 18.70 11.33
C GLU A 7 -23.27 18.30 11.06
N GLU A 8 -22.31 19.06 11.62
CA GLU A 8 -20.92 18.63 11.62
C GLU A 8 -20.91 17.24 12.25
N GLU A 9 -20.65 16.20 11.44
CA GLU A 9 -20.50 14.84 11.95
C GLU A 9 -19.43 14.90 13.05
N GLU A 10 -19.84 14.65 14.30
CA GLU A 10 -18.90 14.58 15.42
C GLU A 10 -17.84 13.51 15.07
N ASP A 11 -16.62 13.96 14.82
CA ASP A 11 -15.48 13.07 14.59
C ASP A 11 -15.18 12.33 15.88
N ASP A 12 -15.62 11.07 15.95
CA ASP A 12 -15.37 10.17 17.07
C ASP A 12 -13.91 9.67 17.13
N GLY A 13 -13.07 10.13 16.19
CA GLY A 13 -11.65 9.82 16.11
C GLY A 13 -11.35 8.40 15.63
N THR A 14 -12.36 7.62 15.22
CA THR A 14 -12.17 6.25 14.73
C THR A 14 -11.38 6.19 13.43
N ASN A 15 -11.49 7.23 12.60
CA ASN A 15 -10.68 7.47 11.41
C ASN A 15 -9.17 7.50 11.71
N ALA A 16 -8.79 7.87 12.94
CA ALA A 16 -7.42 8.04 13.39
C ALA A 16 -6.91 6.89 14.26
N MET A 17 -7.70 5.84 14.49
CA MET A 17 -7.28 4.71 15.32
C MET A 17 -6.50 3.65 14.55
N CYS A 18 -5.34 3.27 15.09
CA CYS A 18 -4.66 2.05 14.69
C CYS A 18 -5.34 0.84 15.33
N TRP A 19 -6.27 0.24 14.61
CA TRP A 19 -6.98 -0.94 15.10
C TRP A 19 -6.02 -2.09 15.43
N PRO A 20 -6.24 -2.83 16.54
CA PRO A 20 -5.37 -3.95 16.93
C PRO A 20 -5.16 -4.97 15.80
N ALA A 21 -6.21 -5.27 15.02
CA ALA A 21 -6.13 -6.15 13.87
C ALA A 21 -5.11 -5.65 12.82
N GLY A 22 -5.11 -4.35 12.51
CA GLY A 22 -4.14 -3.75 11.60
C GLY A 22 -2.71 -3.80 12.14
N ILE A 23 -2.51 -3.64 13.46
CA ILE A 23 -1.19 -3.77 14.10
C ILE A 23 -0.67 -5.21 14.03
N HIS A 24 -1.52 -6.19 14.30
CA HIS A 24 -1.12 -7.60 14.20
C HIS A 24 -0.85 -8.01 12.76
N PHE A 25 -1.68 -7.54 11.81
CA PHE A 25 -1.49 -7.83 10.40
C PHE A 25 -0.23 -7.16 9.84
N SER A 26 0.05 -5.91 10.22
CA SER A 26 1.28 -5.22 9.80
C SER A 26 2.54 -5.93 10.30
N LYS A 27 2.54 -6.43 11.55
CA LYS A 27 3.64 -7.24 12.10
C LYS A 27 3.84 -8.52 11.28
N TYR A 28 2.77 -9.23 10.94
CA TYR A 28 2.83 -10.41 10.09
C TYR A 28 3.39 -10.08 8.69
N LEU A 29 2.91 -8.99 8.08
CA LEU A 29 3.36 -8.55 6.76
C LEU A 29 4.84 -8.17 6.75
N TYR A 30 5.29 -7.47 7.78
CA TYR A 30 6.68 -7.08 7.97
C TYR A 30 7.62 -8.30 8.10
N THR A 31 7.19 -9.34 8.81
CA THR A 31 8.05 -10.48 9.20
C THR A 31 7.95 -11.72 8.31
N HIS A 32 6.77 -12.05 7.78
CA HIS A 32 6.52 -13.37 7.15
C HIS A 32 5.98 -13.27 5.73
N ALA A 33 5.30 -12.18 5.37
CA ALA A 33 4.64 -12.11 4.07
C ALA A 33 5.64 -12.14 2.92
N HIS A 34 6.84 -11.55 3.08
CA HIS A 34 7.86 -11.59 2.05
C HIS A 34 8.16 -13.02 1.60
N THR A 35 8.34 -13.99 2.51
CA THR A 35 8.61 -15.41 2.19
C THR A 35 7.53 -16.04 1.30
N HIS A 36 6.26 -15.81 1.63
CA HIS A 36 5.14 -16.29 0.82
C HIS A 36 5.05 -15.55 -0.52
N LEU A 37 5.33 -14.25 -0.52
CA LEU A 37 5.37 -13.44 -1.74
C LEU A 37 6.54 -13.86 -2.64
N GLN A 38 7.70 -14.23 -2.10
CA GLN A 38 8.85 -14.76 -2.87
C GLN A 38 8.41 -15.96 -3.70
N SER A 39 7.84 -16.96 -3.01
CA SER A 39 7.48 -18.23 -3.62
C SER A 39 6.37 -18.11 -4.68
N ARG A 40 5.47 -17.12 -4.57
CA ARG A 40 4.33 -16.94 -5.48
C ARG A 40 4.58 -15.90 -6.56
N PHE A 41 5.15 -14.76 -6.19
CA PHE A 41 5.26 -13.59 -7.04
C PHE A 41 6.68 -13.32 -7.52
N PHE A 42 7.71 -13.99 -7.01
CA PHE A 42 9.09 -13.76 -7.43
C PHE A 42 9.79 -15.02 -7.96
N SER A 43 9.31 -16.23 -7.64
CA SER A 43 9.88 -17.51 -8.11
C SER A 43 9.64 -17.83 -9.59
N GLU A 44 8.58 -17.29 -10.19
CA GLU A 44 8.33 -17.49 -11.62
C GLU A 44 9.35 -16.71 -12.45
N LYS A 45 10.37 -17.42 -12.94
CA LYS A 45 11.29 -17.02 -14.02
C LYS A 45 10.51 -16.82 -15.32
N LYS A 46 9.67 -15.78 -15.40
CA LYS A 46 9.01 -15.40 -16.64
C LYS A 46 10.02 -14.59 -17.47
N LYS A 47 10.34 -15.11 -18.66
CA LYS A 47 11.27 -14.57 -19.69
C LYS A 47 10.86 -13.21 -20.30
N LYS A 48 10.24 -12.30 -19.56
CA LYS A 48 9.85 -10.98 -20.08
C LYS A 48 10.34 -9.89 -19.13
N ASN A 49 11.04 -8.91 -19.72
CA ASN A 49 11.86 -7.85 -19.14
C ASN A 49 11.27 -6.99 -18.02
N GLN A 50 10.03 -7.23 -17.56
CA GLN A 50 9.43 -6.50 -16.44
C GLN A 50 8.29 -7.28 -15.78
N LYS A 51 8.35 -7.46 -14.45
CA LYS A 51 7.27 -8.08 -13.66
C LYS A 51 6.49 -6.99 -12.93
N LYS A 52 5.16 -7.02 -13.00
CA LYS A 52 4.31 -6.06 -12.26
C LYS A 52 3.46 -6.79 -11.25
N ILE A 53 3.55 -6.36 -9.99
CA ILE A 53 2.76 -6.86 -8.86
C ILE A 53 1.87 -5.72 -8.41
N LYS A 54 0.56 -5.96 -8.32
CA LYS A 54 -0.39 -4.98 -7.82
C LYS A 54 -0.97 -5.48 -6.50
N VAL A 55 -0.91 -4.63 -5.48
CA VAL A 55 -1.44 -4.88 -4.14
C VAL A 55 -2.45 -3.79 -3.83
N ILE A 56 -3.61 -4.17 -3.30
CA ILE A 56 -4.69 -3.25 -2.94
C ILE A 56 -5.03 -3.50 -1.48
N GLU A 57 -4.98 -2.46 -0.67
CA GLU A 57 -5.48 -2.45 0.70
C GLU A 57 -6.81 -1.71 0.75
N LEU A 58 -7.84 -2.37 1.28
CA LEU A 58 -9.19 -1.83 1.43
C LEU A 58 -9.41 -1.45 2.90
N GLY A 59 -9.89 -0.23 3.15
CA GLY A 59 -10.06 0.28 4.51
C GLY A 59 -8.71 0.44 5.19
N SER A 60 -7.80 1.18 4.54
CA SER A 60 -6.42 1.35 4.97
C SER A 60 -6.30 1.98 6.36
N GLY A 61 -7.27 2.81 6.76
CA GLY A 61 -7.19 3.64 7.96
C GLY A 61 -5.92 4.48 7.93
N GLN A 62 -5.07 4.23 8.92
CA GLN A 62 -3.75 4.84 9.04
C GLN A 62 -2.70 4.30 8.04
N GLY A 63 -3.03 3.29 7.23
CA GLY A 63 -2.13 2.66 6.25
C GLY A 63 -1.10 1.71 6.86
N ILE A 64 -1.28 1.30 8.12
CA ILE A 64 -0.24 0.56 8.86
C ILE A 64 0.10 -0.80 8.26
N ALA A 65 -0.86 -1.51 7.66
CA ALA A 65 -0.59 -2.79 7.03
C ALA A 65 0.14 -2.61 5.69
N ALA A 66 -0.25 -1.64 4.87
CA ALA A 66 0.52 -1.23 3.69
C ALA A 66 1.97 -0.83 4.01
N LEU A 67 2.16 0.03 5.03
CA LEU A 67 3.48 0.46 5.45
C LEU A 67 4.33 -0.71 5.96
N GLY A 68 3.72 -1.61 6.75
CA GLY A 68 4.36 -2.84 7.22
C GLY A 68 4.79 -3.76 6.08
N PHE A 69 3.92 -3.95 5.07
CA PHE A 69 4.22 -4.70 3.87
C PHE A 69 5.38 -4.11 3.08
N LEU A 70 5.34 -2.80 2.78
CA LEU A 70 6.39 -2.15 1.99
C LEU A 70 7.73 -2.14 2.71
N THR A 71 7.72 -1.98 4.05
CA THR A 71 8.95 -2.05 4.86
C THR A 71 9.49 -3.48 4.93
N GLY A 72 8.63 -4.49 5.06
CA GLY A 72 9.04 -5.90 5.00
C GLY A 72 9.65 -6.26 3.65
N LEU A 73 9.02 -5.83 2.55
CA LEU A 73 9.56 -5.96 1.20
C LEU A 73 10.92 -5.27 1.08
N LYS A 74 11.04 -4.05 1.64
CA LYS A 74 12.30 -3.31 1.67
C LYS A 74 13.43 -4.14 2.27
N ASN A 75 13.20 -4.63 3.48
CA ASN A 75 14.20 -5.39 4.21
C ASN A 75 14.54 -6.71 3.51
N ALA A 76 13.55 -7.39 2.91
CA ALA A 76 13.74 -8.63 2.19
C ALA A 76 14.64 -8.46 0.94
N VAL A 77 14.50 -7.36 0.21
CA VAL A 77 15.40 -7.03 -0.92
C VAL A 77 16.79 -6.67 -0.41
N SER A 78 16.89 -5.83 0.64
CA SER A 78 18.17 -5.43 1.20
C SER A 78 18.97 -6.57 1.84
N SER A 79 18.29 -7.61 2.36
CA SER A 79 18.91 -8.80 2.95
C SER A 79 19.26 -9.89 1.93
N SER A 80 19.11 -9.63 0.63
CA SER A 80 19.31 -10.60 -0.45
C SER A 80 18.42 -11.84 -0.38
N SER A 81 17.38 -11.86 0.46
CA SER A 81 16.38 -12.93 0.40
C SER A 81 15.63 -12.90 -0.94
N LEU A 82 15.51 -11.73 -1.57
CA LEU A 82 14.84 -11.47 -2.84
C LEU A 82 15.78 -11.05 -3.99
N SER A 83 17.11 -11.14 -3.81
CA SER A 83 18.10 -10.60 -4.77
C SER A 83 18.15 -11.32 -6.11
N ASP A 84 17.78 -12.61 -6.16
CA ASP A 84 17.84 -13.42 -7.39
C ASP A 84 16.78 -13.03 -8.43
N ALA A 85 15.82 -12.17 -8.08
CA ALA A 85 14.77 -11.71 -9.00
C ALA A 85 15.23 -10.60 -9.96
N GLY A 86 16.52 -10.27 -10.00
CA GLY A 86 17.08 -9.21 -10.85
C GLY A 86 18.40 -9.55 -11.56
N ASP A 87 18.95 -10.74 -11.34
CA ASP A 87 20.25 -11.14 -11.91
C ASP A 87 20.15 -11.39 -13.44
N ASP A 88 18.93 -11.40 -13.98
CA ASP A 88 18.62 -11.43 -15.42
C ASP A 88 18.38 -10.04 -16.04
N GLY A 89 18.58 -8.96 -15.27
CA GLY A 89 18.28 -7.59 -15.70
C GLY A 89 16.79 -7.26 -15.73
N SER A 90 15.93 -8.11 -15.15
CA SER A 90 14.50 -7.83 -15.04
C SER A 90 14.19 -6.86 -13.90
N THR A 91 13.22 -6.00 -14.15
CA THR A 91 12.74 -5.01 -13.19
C THR A 91 11.37 -5.44 -12.66
N THR A 92 11.21 -5.48 -11.33
CA THR A 92 9.90 -5.71 -10.70
C THR A 92 9.27 -4.41 -10.23
N VAL A 93 8.10 -4.07 -10.76
CA VAL A 93 7.28 -2.95 -10.30
C VAL A 93 6.24 -3.44 -9.30
N VAL A 94 6.24 -2.88 -8.10
CA VAL A 94 5.20 -3.09 -7.08
C VAL A 94 4.32 -1.85 -7.04
N GLU A 95 3.09 -1.99 -7.54
CA GLU A 95 2.04 -0.98 -7.44
C GLU A 95 1.20 -1.25 -6.20
N MET A 96 1.27 -0.38 -5.21
CA MET A 96 0.43 -0.40 -4.02
C MET A 96 -0.70 0.62 -4.16
N VAL A 97 -1.94 0.18 -3.94
CA VAL A 97 -3.10 1.06 -3.86
C VAL A 97 -3.65 0.99 -2.43
N MET A 98 -3.56 2.10 -1.70
CA MET A 98 -4.17 2.24 -0.38
C MET A 98 -5.50 2.97 -0.53
N THR A 99 -6.56 2.44 0.06
CA THR A 99 -7.89 2.97 -0.16
C THR A 99 -8.66 3.14 1.14
N ASP A 100 -9.41 4.24 1.24
CA ASP A 100 -10.23 4.50 2.41
C ASP A 100 -11.41 5.42 2.14
N VAL A 101 -12.32 5.57 3.10
CA VAL A 101 -13.40 6.55 3.06
C VAL A 101 -12.86 7.98 2.87
N PRO A 102 -13.59 8.88 2.19
CA PRO A 102 -13.09 10.22 1.83
C PRO A 102 -12.47 11.01 2.99
N ASN A 103 -13.08 10.98 4.17
CA ASN A 103 -12.63 11.71 5.36
C ASN A 103 -11.30 11.17 5.94
N ALA A 104 -10.94 9.91 5.70
CA ALA A 104 -9.68 9.32 6.16
C ALA A 104 -8.49 9.55 5.20
N ILE A 105 -8.76 9.93 3.93
CA ILE A 105 -7.74 10.10 2.90
C ILE A 105 -6.64 11.13 3.27
N PRO A 106 -6.95 12.31 3.84
CA PRO A 106 -5.91 13.28 4.20
C PRO A 106 -4.90 12.71 5.22
N LEU A 107 -5.38 11.94 6.20
CA LEU A 107 -4.55 11.32 7.21
C LEU A 107 -3.69 10.19 6.64
N LEU A 108 -4.29 9.33 5.81
CA LEU A 108 -3.58 8.28 5.08
C LEU A 108 -2.48 8.86 4.17
N GLN A 109 -2.76 9.96 3.47
CA GLN A 109 -1.79 10.70 2.65
C GLN A 109 -0.67 11.30 3.50
N HIS A 110 -1.01 11.91 4.64
CA HIS A 110 -0.02 12.43 5.57
C HIS A 110 0.94 11.34 6.04
N ASN A 111 0.41 10.20 6.51
CA ASN A 111 1.22 9.08 6.98
C ASN A 111 2.12 8.50 5.90
N TRP A 112 1.58 8.33 4.69
CA TRP A 112 2.40 7.89 3.57
C TRP A 112 3.55 8.86 3.29
N ASN A 113 3.26 10.16 3.17
CA ASN A 113 4.28 11.17 2.88
C ASN A 113 5.35 11.25 3.97
N TYR A 114 4.95 11.11 5.24
CA TYR A 114 5.87 11.08 6.38
C TYR A 114 6.82 9.86 6.33
N ASN A 115 6.31 8.69 5.97
CA ASN A 115 7.08 7.43 5.98
C ASN A 115 7.81 7.13 4.66
N LYS A 116 7.36 7.72 3.55
CA LYS A 116 7.89 7.49 2.20
C LYS A 116 9.42 7.59 2.11
N PRO A 117 10.10 8.60 2.69
CA PRO A 117 11.56 8.70 2.60
C PRO A 117 12.30 7.51 3.22
N THR A 118 11.72 6.91 4.26
CA THR A 118 12.30 5.75 4.95
C THR A 118 12.05 4.45 4.19
N ILE A 119 10.91 4.35 3.50
CA ILE A 119 10.49 3.16 2.75
C ILE A 119 11.14 3.12 1.36
N ILE A 120 11.07 4.23 0.62
CA ILE A 120 11.61 4.35 -0.74
C ILE A 120 12.97 5.04 -0.65
N THR A 121 14.04 4.26 -0.46
CA THR A 121 15.42 4.77 -0.51
C THR A 121 16.03 4.59 -1.91
N SER A 122 17.10 5.33 -2.21
CA SER A 122 17.81 5.29 -3.50
C SER A 122 18.35 3.90 -3.90
N SER A 123 18.66 3.05 -2.91
CA SER A 123 19.07 1.65 -3.12
C SER A 123 17.93 0.76 -3.63
N PHE A 124 16.67 1.16 -3.39
CA PHE A 124 15.50 0.49 -3.95
C PHE A 124 15.32 0.83 -5.43
N SER A 125 15.77 1.99 -5.88
CA SER A 125 15.62 2.48 -7.25
C SER A 125 16.75 2.08 -8.20
N SER A 126 17.75 1.30 -7.77
CA SER A 126 18.92 0.95 -8.58
C SER A 126 18.69 -0.14 -9.65
N GLY A 127 17.43 -0.41 -10.02
CA GLY A 127 17.08 -1.13 -11.26
C GLY A 127 16.25 -2.41 -11.08
N THR A 128 16.21 -3.00 -9.88
CA THR A 128 15.56 -4.31 -9.68
C THR A 128 14.12 -4.19 -9.16
N TYR A 129 13.80 -3.16 -8.37
CA TYR A 129 12.47 -2.98 -7.80
C TYR A 129 11.99 -1.53 -7.92
N HIS A 130 10.73 -1.28 -8.29
CA HIS A 130 10.15 0.05 -8.26
C HIS A 130 8.84 0.03 -7.50
N ILE A 131 8.71 0.86 -6.47
CA ILE A 131 7.49 0.99 -5.69
C ILE A 131 6.72 2.22 -6.19
N GLN A 132 5.48 1.99 -6.59
CA GLN A 132 4.51 3.04 -6.91
C GLN A 132 3.37 2.95 -5.90
N VAL A 133 3.05 4.04 -5.22
CA VAL A 133 1.95 4.08 -4.25
C VAL A 133 0.90 5.08 -4.72
N ASN A 134 -0.33 4.61 -4.81
CA ASN A 134 -1.51 5.40 -5.13
C ASN A 134 -2.46 5.37 -3.93
N ILE A 135 -2.98 6.53 -3.54
CA ILE A 135 -3.99 6.65 -2.48
C ILE A 135 -5.29 7.07 -3.13
N GLN A 136 -6.37 6.33 -2.89
CA GLN A 136 -7.67 6.55 -3.53
C GLN A 136 -8.82 6.47 -2.53
N SER A 137 -9.88 7.24 -2.78
CA SER A 137 -11.09 7.13 -1.97
C SER A 137 -11.92 5.92 -2.39
N LEU A 138 -12.40 5.17 -1.40
CA LEU A 138 -13.44 4.16 -1.55
C LEU A 138 -14.79 4.86 -1.69
N LEU A 139 -15.22 5.07 -2.92
CA LEU A 139 -16.57 5.52 -3.22
C LEU A 139 -17.52 4.32 -3.16
N TRP A 140 -18.16 4.11 -2.00
CA TRP A 140 -19.30 3.21 -1.89
C TRP A 140 -20.56 3.92 -2.37
N GLY A 141 -21.31 3.31 -3.30
CA GLY A 141 -22.64 3.79 -3.67
C GLY A 141 -22.71 4.95 -4.67
N GLY A 142 -21.60 5.32 -5.31
CA GLY A 142 -21.62 6.26 -6.44
C GLY A 142 -22.31 5.63 -7.66
N THR A 143 -23.65 5.70 -7.72
CA THR A 143 -24.35 5.56 -9.00
C THR A 143 -23.84 6.69 -9.88
N THR A 144 -23.19 6.36 -10.99
CA THR A 144 -23.05 7.28 -12.11
C THR A 144 -24.45 7.70 -12.52
N LYS A 145 -24.94 8.83 -12.01
CA LYS A 145 -25.96 9.58 -12.73
C LYS A 145 -25.25 10.10 -13.97
N ASN A 146 -25.36 9.34 -15.04
CA ASN A 146 -25.17 9.86 -16.38
C ASN A 146 -26.28 10.90 -16.58
N ASP A 147 -26.04 12.13 -16.13
CA ASP A 147 -26.84 13.27 -16.55
C ASP A 147 -26.50 13.52 -18.03
N LYS A 148 -27.37 12.98 -18.88
CA LYS A 148 -27.46 13.30 -20.31
C LYS A 148 -28.19 14.61 -20.51
#